data_AF-A0A959FPQ1-F1
#
_entry.id   AF-A0A959FPQ1-F1
#
_cell.length_a   1.000
_cell.length_b   1.000
_cell.length_c   1.000
_cell.angle_alpha   90.00
_cell.angle_beta   90.00
_cell.angle_gamma   90.00
#
_symmetry.space_group_name_H-M   'P 1'
#
loop_
_entity.id
_entity.type
_entity.pdbx_description
1 polymer ?
#
loop_
_entity_poly.entity_id
_entity_poly.type
_entity_poly.pdbx_seq_one_letter_code
_entity_poly.pdbx_strand_id
1 'polypeptide(L)'
;PRGSADRTLLFNMVGEIEDKDSLVMTYDDLFSYMEAIFERKRMPEYVKGLIQQATYFIFLGMPLDKWYFHLFMRILNQHRNKRKSKRYSASAWVNDENATFCEEQYTLTFVREGIGPFVDELVSHFQGATGVDGASKLSDFDRWRDRLKVPDPAVVAKVLEEMKPYTENDTEASNDVILLEANWSFFQNTKFETEKAESAMRSKIISDILSLISQLESSSSVET
;
A
#
# COMPACT_ATOMS: atom_id res chain seq x y z
N PRO A 1 -8.87 13.21 17.24
CA PRO A 1 -10.06 12.35 17.41
C PRO A 1 -11.34 13.01 16.88
N ARG A 2 -11.94 12.46 15.80
CA ARG A 2 -13.38 12.52 15.46
C ARG A 2 -13.61 11.79 14.13
N GLY A 3 -14.39 10.71 14.19
CA GLY A 3 -14.81 9.89 13.05
C GLY A 3 -14.11 8.53 13.01
N SER A 4 -14.53 7.58 13.84
CA SER A 4 -14.19 6.16 13.69
C SER A 4 -14.92 5.60 12.46
N ALA A 5 -14.31 5.74 11.29
CA ALA A 5 -14.79 5.34 9.97
C ALA A 5 -13.88 4.23 9.40
N ASP A 6 -13.78 3.12 10.14
CA ASP A 6 -12.93 2.01 9.73
C ASP A 6 -13.64 1.20 8.63
N ARG A 7 -12.87 0.88 7.57
CA ARG A 7 -13.17 -0.02 6.42
C ARG A 7 -13.61 0.61 5.08
N THR A 8 -12.94 1.67 4.65
CA THR A 8 -12.64 1.88 3.23
C THR A 8 -11.16 2.21 3.09
N LEU A 9 -10.39 1.29 2.48
CA LEU A 9 -8.98 1.53 2.20
C LEU A 9 -8.86 2.43 0.98
N LEU A 10 -8.67 3.73 1.21
CA LEU A 10 -8.33 4.68 0.15
C LEU A 10 -6.81 4.61 -0.09
N PHE A 11 -6.41 3.87 -1.12
CA PHE A 11 -5.02 3.86 -1.55
C PHE A 11 -4.76 5.00 -2.53
N ASN A 12 -4.15 6.08 -2.03
CA ASN A 12 -3.72 7.19 -2.86
C ASN A 12 -2.37 6.87 -3.51
N MET A 13 -2.37 6.68 -4.82
CA MET A 13 -1.19 6.32 -5.61
C MET A 13 -0.37 7.51 -6.10
N VAL A 14 -0.89 8.73 -5.97
CA VAL A 14 -0.32 9.95 -6.57
C VAL A 14 0.27 10.88 -5.49
N GLY A 15 0.33 10.39 -4.25
CA GLY A 15 0.87 11.14 -3.12
C GLY A 15 -0.15 12.03 -2.43
N GLU A 16 0.18 12.43 -1.20
CA GLU A 16 -0.65 13.25 -0.33
C GLU A 16 -0.29 14.73 -0.47
N ILE A 17 -1.28 15.62 -0.59
CA ILE A 17 -1.06 17.08 -0.75
C ILE A 17 -0.22 17.67 0.38
N GLU A 18 -0.32 17.10 1.58
CA GLU A 18 0.45 17.54 2.75
C GLU A 18 1.90 17.04 2.71
N ASP A 19 2.20 15.98 1.97
CA ASP A 19 3.55 15.44 1.75
C ASP A 19 4.01 15.68 0.31
N LYS A 20 4.71 16.81 0.12
CA LYS A 20 5.22 17.25 -1.18
C LYS A 20 6.18 16.26 -1.85
N ASP A 21 6.90 15.46 -1.07
CA ASP A 21 7.88 14.51 -1.59
C ASP A 21 7.22 13.21 -2.07
N SER A 22 5.95 12.99 -1.70
CA SER A 22 5.14 11.87 -2.17
C SER A 22 4.39 12.16 -3.47
N LEU A 23 4.29 13.44 -3.87
CA LEU A 23 3.42 13.90 -4.94
C LEU A 23 3.93 13.53 -6.32
N VAL A 24 3.09 12.87 -7.11
CA VAL A 24 3.36 12.56 -8.52
C VAL A 24 2.81 13.70 -9.38
N MET A 25 3.65 14.67 -9.71
CA MET A 25 3.25 15.87 -10.48
C MET A 25 3.69 15.82 -11.94
N THR A 26 4.79 15.12 -12.23
CA THR A 26 5.36 15.05 -13.59
C THR A 26 5.26 13.64 -14.18
N TYR A 27 5.45 13.55 -15.49
CA TYR A 27 5.54 12.25 -16.17
C TYR A 27 6.71 11.41 -15.64
N ASP A 28 7.82 12.06 -15.27
CA ASP A 28 8.99 11.38 -14.70
C ASP A 28 8.67 10.83 -13.30
N ASP A 29 7.97 11.60 -12.46
CA ASP A 29 7.52 11.11 -11.14
C ASP A 29 6.59 9.90 -11.29
N LEU A 30 5.68 9.94 -12.26
CA LEU A 30 4.77 8.83 -12.54
C LEU A 30 5.54 7.61 -13.03
N PHE A 31 6.54 7.82 -13.89
CA PHE A 31 7.38 6.74 -14.39
C PHE A 31 8.21 6.10 -13.28
N SER A 32 8.88 6.90 -12.45
CA SER A 32 9.63 6.44 -11.28
C SER A 32 8.72 5.72 -10.26
N TYR A 33 7.49 6.20 -10.08
CA TYR A 33 6.49 5.52 -9.26
C TYR A 33 6.13 4.14 -9.84
N MET A 34 5.84 4.07 -11.14
CA MET A 34 5.56 2.81 -11.82
C MET A 34 6.72 1.83 -11.72
N GLU A 35 7.96 2.29 -11.96
CA GLU A 35 9.18 1.48 -11.81
C GLU A 35 9.32 0.94 -10.38
N ALA A 36 9.09 1.77 -9.36
CA ALA A 36 9.16 1.34 -7.97
C ALA A 36 8.10 0.28 -7.63
N ILE A 37 6.93 0.33 -8.25
CA ILE A 37 5.92 -0.73 -8.11
C ILE A 37 6.35 -2.00 -8.87
N PHE A 38 6.89 -1.86 -10.09
CA PHE A 38 7.39 -2.99 -10.87
C PHE A 38 8.55 -3.74 -10.17
N GLU A 39 9.41 -3.02 -9.45
CA GLU A 39 10.47 -3.58 -8.60
C GLU A 39 9.97 -4.31 -7.35
N ARG A 40 8.65 -4.37 -7.11
CA ARG A 40 7.99 -5.02 -5.96
C ARG A 40 8.37 -4.47 -4.59
N LYS A 41 9.08 -3.33 -4.52
CA LYS A 41 9.60 -2.79 -3.24
C LYS A 41 8.65 -1.84 -2.51
N ARG A 42 7.63 -1.30 -3.19
CA ARG A 42 6.79 -0.23 -2.61
C ARG A 42 5.31 -0.55 -2.43
N MET A 43 4.75 -1.54 -3.13
CA MET A 43 3.36 -1.96 -2.90
C MET A 43 3.34 -3.04 -1.82
N PRO A 44 2.65 -2.83 -0.67
CA PRO A 44 2.54 -3.85 0.36
C PRO A 44 1.95 -5.15 -0.21
N GLU A 45 2.52 -6.29 0.17
CA GLU A 45 2.14 -7.58 -0.44
C GLU A 45 0.68 -7.94 -0.14
N TYR A 46 0.13 -7.48 1.00
CA TYR A 46 -1.30 -7.57 1.31
C TYR A 46 -2.18 -6.85 0.27
N VAL A 47 -1.84 -5.61 -0.11
CA VAL A 47 -2.59 -4.85 -1.13
C VAL A 47 -2.52 -5.56 -2.48
N LYS A 48 -1.35 -6.08 -2.82
CA LYS A 48 -1.15 -6.88 -4.03
C LYS A 48 -1.97 -8.18 -4.00
N GLY A 49 -2.09 -8.83 -2.84
CA GLY A 49 -2.94 -9.99 -2.62
C GLY A 49 -4.43 -9.66 -2.81
N LEU A 50 -4.90 -8.54 -2.24
CA LEU A 50 -6.28 -8.06 -2.42
C LEU A 50 -6.59 -7.76 -3.90
N ILE A 51 -5.69 -7.08 -4.60
CA ILE A 51 -5.83 -6.80 -6.05
C ILE A 51 -5.90 -8.11 -6.85
N GLN A 52 -5.08 -9.11 -6.52
CA GLN A 52 -5.10 -10.38 -7.23
C GLN A 52 -6.38 -11.20 -6.97
N GLN A 53 -6.98 -11.06 -5.78
CA GLN A 53 -8.22 -11.74 -5.39
C GLN A 53 -9.47 -10.99 -5.86
N ALA A 54 -9.36 -9.70 -6.18
CA ALA A 54 -10.48 -8.87 -6.60
C ALA A 54 -11.13 -9.41 -7.89
N THR A 55 -12.44 -9.67 -7.80
CA THR A 55 -13.25 -10.12 -8.94
C THR A 55 -13.78 -8.96 -9.78
N TYR A 56 -13.90 -7.78 -9.16
CA TYR A 56 -14.49 -6.60 -9.78
C TYR A 56 -13.55 -5.41 -9.64
N PHE A 57 -13.29 -4.71 -10.74
CA PHE A 57 -12.58 -3.43 -10.76
C PHE A 57 -13.49 -2.35 -11.32
N ILE A 58 -13.50 -1.20 -10.65
CA ILE A 58 -14.23 -0.02 -11.11
C ILE A 58 -13.19 1.09 -11.30
N PHE A 59 -13.10 1.61 -12.52
CA PHE A 59 -12.21 2.70 -12.89
C PHE A 59 -13.02 4.00 -13.01
N LEU A 60 -12.66 5.00 -12.20
CA LEU A 60 -13.32 6.30 -12.15
C LEU A 60 -12.32 7.37 -12.54
N GLY A 61 -12.68 8.23 -13.51
CA GLY A 61 -11.86 9.37 -13.93
C GLY A 61 -10.51 9.00 -14.56
N MET A 62 -10.30 7.73 -14.93
CA MET A 62 -9.05 7.26 -15.51
C MET A 62 -8.96 7.60 -17.00
N PRO A 63 -7.87 8.26 -17.46
CA PRO A 63 -7.68 8.58 -18.86
C PRO A 63 -7.12 7.36 -19.60
N LEU A 64 -8.03 6.59 -20.19
CA LEU A 64 -7.75 5.31 -20.86
C LEU A 64 -6.98 5.45 -22.17
N ASP A 65 -6.92 6.67 -22.72
CA ASP A 65 -6.14 7.04 -23.91
C ASP A 65 -4.63 7.17 -23.61
N LYS A 66 -4.23 7.18 -22.34
CA LYS A 66 -2.83 7.40 -21.96
C LYS A 66 -2.06 6.08 -21.86
N TRP A 67 -0.83 6.10 -22.35
CA TRP A 67 0.08 4.95 -22.34
C TRP A 67 0.28 4.35 -20.94
N TYR A 68 0.28 5.19 -19.89
CA TYR A 68 0.48 4.73 -18.52
C TYR A 68 -0.69 3.89 -17.98
N PHE A 69 -1.90 4.01 -18.55
CA PHE A 69 -3.01 3.12 -18.21
C PHE A 69 -2.69 1.67 -18.59
N HIS A 70 -2.07 1.46 -19.76
CA HIS A 70 -1.66 0.13 -20.20
C HIS A 70 -0.60 -0.49 -19.28
N LEU A 71 0.33 0.33 -18.78
CA LEU A 71 1.31 -0.10 -17.79
C LEU A 71 0.66 -0.41 -16.45
N PHE A 72 -0.27 0.42 -16.01
CA PHE A 72 -1.04 0.20 -14.79
C PHE A 72 -1.75 -1.16 -14.81
N MET A 73 -2.44 -1.48 -15.90
CA MET A 73 -3.07 -2.80 -16.10
C MET A 73 -2.08 -3.95 -16.14
N ARG A 74 -0.84 -3.68 -16.57
CA ARG A 74 0.25 -4.65 -16.54
C ARG A 74 0.70 -4.96 -15.11
N ILE A 75 0.89 -3.92 -14.30
CA ILE A 75 1.25 -4.02 -12.88
C ILE A 75 0.22 -4.85 -12.11
N LEU A 76 -1.07 -4.55 -12.31
CA LEU A 76 -2.14 -5.25 -11.62
C LEU A 76 -2.32 -6.70 -12.10
N ASN A 77 -1.48 -7.18 -13.03
CA ASN A 77 -1.59 -8.47 -13.72
C ASN A 77 -2.95 -8.71 -14.42
N GLN A 78 -3.71 -7.63 -14.66
CA GLN A 78 -5.05 -7.69 -15.24
C GLN A 78 -5.03 -7.95 -16.74
N HIS A 79 -3.90 -7.72 -17.41
CA HIS A 79 -3.67 -8.13 -18.81
C HIS A 79 -3.60 -9.65 -19.02
N ARG A 80 -3.27 -10.44 -17.98
CA ARG A 80 -2.90 -11.87 -18.12
C ARG A 80 -4.07 -12.84 -17.98
N ASN A 81 -5.13 -12.44 -17.28
CA ASN A 81 -6.29 -13.28 -16.97
C ASN A 81 -7.58 -12.62 -17.50
N LYS A 82 -7.90 -12.84 -18.78
CA LYS A 82 -9.06 -12.26 -19.47
C LYS A 82 -10.43 -12.77 -18.98
N ARG A 83 -10.47 -13.79 -18.09
CA ARG A 83 -11.73 -14.51 -17.74
C ARG A 83 -12.11 -14.50 -16.25
N LYS A 84 -11.27 -14.00 -15.35
CA LYS A 84 -11.51 -14.10 -13.89
C LYS A 84 -12.00 -12.80 -13.24
N SER A 85 -11.65 -11.64 -13.78
CA SER A 85 -12.07 -10.36 -13.22
C SER A 85 -12.86 -9.54 -14.24
N LYS A 86 -14.00 -9.01 -13.79
CA LYS A 86 -14.84 -8.09 -14.54
C LYS A 86 -14.39 -6.67 -14.24
N ARG A 87 -14.31 -5.84 -15.26
CA ARG A 87 -13.72 -4.49 -15.16
C ARG A 87 -14.73 -3.51 -15.74
N TYR A 88 -15.03 -2.46 -15.00
CA TYR A 88 -16.00 -1.46 -15.40
C TYR A 88 -15.34 -0.09 -15.40
N SER A 89 -15.66 0.73 -16.41
CA SER A 89 -15.21 2.12 -16.46
C SER A 89 -16.38 3.04 -16.77
N ALA A 90 -16.49 4.12 -16.01
CA ALA A 90 -17.38 5.23 -16.36
C ALA A 90 -16.69 6.06 -17.46
N SER A 91 -17.19 5.97 -18.70
CA SER A 91 -16.60 6.71 -19.82
C SER A 91 -17.60 7.72 -20.38
N ALA A 92 -17.43 8.98 -19.99
CA ALA A 92 -18.09 10.09 -20.68
C ALA A 92 -17.26 10.62 -21.88
N TRP A 93 -15.98 10.24 -22.02
CA TRP A 93 -15.03 10.94 -22.90
C TRP A 93 -14.02 10.05 -23.65
N VAL A 94 -14.27 8.75 -23.81
CA VAL A 94 -13.32 7.84 -24.49
C VAL A 94 -13.64 7.81 -25.99
N ASN A 95 -12.62 8.03 -26.84
CA ASN A 95 -12.74 7.85 -28.29
C ASN A 95 -13.09 6.38 -28.61
N ASP A 96 -14.06 6.14 -29.52
CA ASP A 96 -14.62 4.79 -29.76
C ASP A 96 -13.55 3.76 -30.19
N GLU A 97 -12.50 4.18 -30.88
CA GLU A 97 -11.36 3.31 -31.24
C GLU A 97 -10.56 2.83 -30.01
N ASN A 98 -10.27 3.74 -29.08
CA ASN A 98 -9.56 3.41 -27.84
C ASN A 98 -10.44 2.61 -26.88
N ALA A 99 -11.75 2.87 -26.88
CA ALA A 99 -12.72 2.09 -26.12
C ALA A 99 -12.67 0.63 -26.59
N THR A 100 -12.84 0.39 -27.88
CA THR A 100 -12.84 -0.96 -28.47
C THR A 100 -11.55 -1.72 -28.13
N PHE A 101 -10.39 -1.08 -28.27
CA PHE A 101 -9.11 -1.68 -27.88
C PHE A 101 -9.06 -2.06 -26.39
N CYS A 102 -9.56 -1.20 -25.51
CA CYS A 102 -9.58 -1.47 -24.08
C CYS A 102 -10.57 -2.58 -23.69
N GLU A 103 -11.72 -2.66 -24.36
CA GLU A 103 -12.69 -3.74 -24.16
C GLU A 103 -12.09 -5.10 -24.52
N GLU A 104 -11.41 -5.20 -25.66
CA GLU A 104 -10.82 -6.45 -26.14
C GLU A 104 -9.57 -6.87 -25.34
N GLN A 105 -8.70 -5.91 -25.04
CA GLN A 105 -7.42 -6.22 -24.41
C GLN A 105 -7.55 -6.42 -22.91
N TYR A 106 -8.42 -5.64 -22.25
CA TYR A 106 -8.60 -5.65 -20.81
C TYR A 106 -9.97 -6.11 -20.36
N THR A 107 -10.83 -6.65 -21.23
CA THR A 107 -12.18 -7.12 -20.82
C THR A 107 -12.93 -6.05 -20.03
N LEU A 108 -12.72 -4.79 -20.44
CA LEU A 108 -13.30 -3.62 -19.81
C LEU A 108 -14.71 -3.43 -20.35
N THR A 109 -15.66 -3.11 -19.49
CA THR A 109 -17.04 -2.79 -19.87
C THR A 109 -17.29 -1.33 -19.56
N PHE A 110 -17.67 -0.58 -20.60
CA PHE A 110 -17.98 0.83 -20.47
C PHE A 110 -19.42 1.05 -20.02
N VAL A 111 -19.58 1.72 -18.88
CA VAL A 111 -20.88 2.11 -18.34
C VAL A 111 -21.10 3.58 -18.70
N ARG A 112 -22.06 3.84 -19.59
CA ARG A 112 -22.37 5.19 -20.11
C ARG A 112 -23.54 5.86 -19.40
N GLU A 113 -24.40 5.08 -18.72
CA GLU A 113 -25.62 5.54 -18.08
C GLU A 113 -25.72 5.02 -16.64
N GLY A 114 -26.55 5.65 -15.81
CA GLY A 114 -26.80 5.18 -14.44
C GLY A 114 -25.63 5.38 -13.46
N ILE A 115 -24.59 6.12 -13.86
CA ILE A 115 -23.41 6.39 -13.01
C ILE A 115 -23.81 7.15 -11.74
N GLY A 116 -24.65 8.18 -11.85
CA GLY A 116 -25.12 8.96 -10.69
C GLY A 116 -25.84 8.08 -9.66
N PRO A 117 -26.94 7.40 -10.04
CA PRO A 117 -27.64 6.47 -9.16
C PRO A 117 -26.74 5.36 -8.59
N PHE A 118 -25.81 4.83 -9.39
CA PHE A 118 -24.83 3.84 -8.93
C PHE A 118 -23.90 4.41 -7.84
N VAL A 119 -23.38 5.63 -8.02
CA VAL A 119 -22.53 6.28 -7.02
C VAL A 119 -23.32 6.56 -5.75
N ASP A 120 -24.56 7.01 -5.87
CA ASP A 120 -25.44 7.26 -4.72
C ASP A 120 -25.73 5.96 -3.94
N GLU A 121 -26.02 4.86 -4.65
CA GLU A 121 -26.22 3.53 -4.05
C GLU A 121 -24.92 3.01 -3.42
N LEU A 122 -23.78 3.18 -4.08
CA LEU A 122 -22.47 2.79 -3.59
C LEU A 122 -22.15 3.52 -2.28
N VAL A 123 -22.33 4.84 -2.25
CA VAL A 123 -22.15 5.66 -1.04
C VAL A 123 -23.11 5.23 0.07
N SER A 124 -24.39 5.00 -0.26
CA SER A 124 -25.38 4.52 0.72
C SER A 124 -25.03 3.15 1.30
N HIS A 125 -24.52 2.22 0.49
CA HIS A 125 -24.08 0.91 0.93
C HIS A 125 -22.88 0.99 1.88
N PHE A 126 -21.93 1.88 1.59
CA PHE A 126 -20.79 2.11 2.48
C PHE A 126 -21.16 2.85 3.77
N GLN A 127 -22.23 3.64 3.78
CA GLN A 127 -22.79 4.26 4.98
C GLN A 127 -23.60 3.27 5.85
N GLY A 128 -24.25 2.26 5.24
CA GLY A 128 -25.08 1.27 5.93
C GLY A 128 -24.36 0.01 6.42
N ALA A 129 -23.16 -0.30 5.91
CA ALA A 129 -22.39 -1.50 6.25
C ALA A 129 -21.55 -1.34 7.52
N THR A 130 -22.18 -1.09 8.67
CA THR A 130 -21.52 -1.22 9.97
C THR A 130 -21.42 -2.70 10.36
N GLY A 131 -20.39 -3.38 9.87
CA GLY A 131 -20.03 -4.72 10.35
C GLY A 131 -19.93 -5.79 9.27
N VAL A 132 -18.87 -5.75 8.46
CA VAL A 132 -18.38 -6.95 7.77
C VAL A 132 -16.86 -7.05 7.94
N ASP A 133 -16.41 -8.18 8.48
CA ASP A 133 -15.08 -8.51 8.98
C ASP A 133 -13.98 -8.53 7.92
N GLY A 134 -13.39 -7.36 7.64
CA GLY A 134 -12.21 -7.23 6.77
C GLY A 134 -10.91 -6.87 7.49
N ALA A 135 -10.98 -6.35 8.73
CA ALA A 135 -9.79 -5.88 9.48
C ALA A 135 -9.03 -6.98 10.23
N SER A 136 -9.46 -8.24 10.12
CA SER A 136 -8.83 -9.38 10.79
C SER A 136 -7.67 -10.03 10.00
N LYS A 137 -7.11 -9.35 8.98
CA LYS A 137 -6.07 -9.94 8.10
C LYS A 137 -4.94 -9.00 7.62
N LEU A 138 -4.72 -7.84 8.23
CA LEU A 138 -3.40 -7.21 8.09
C LEU A 138 -2.44 -7.97 9.00
N SER A 139 -1.38 -8.54 8.44
CA SER A 139 -0.36 -9.21 9.24
C SER A 139 0.23 -8.20 10.23
N ASP A 140 0.65 -8.66 11.41
CA ASP A 140 1.30 -7.77 12.37
C ASP A 140 2.53 -7.08 11.76
N PHE A 141 3.20 -7.73 10.81
CA PHE A 141 4.31 -7.18 10.02
C PHE A 141 3.91 -5.95 9.18
N ASP A 142 2.77 -6.00 8.48
CA ASP A 142 2.28 -4.85 7.70
C ASP A 142 1.89 -3.67 8.59
N ARG A 143 1.31 -3.96 9.77
CA ARG A 143 0.98 -2.95 10.78
C ARG A 143 2.24 -2.23 11.28
N TRP A 144 3.33 -2.96 11.49
CA TRP A 144 4.59 -2.36 11.93
C TRP A 144 5.23 -1.51 10.84
N ARG A 145 5.25 -1.97 9.60
CA ARG A 145 5.79 -1.20 8.46
C ARG A 145 5.09 0.14 8.27
N ASP A 146 3.77 0.16 8.39
CA ASP A 146 3.00 1.40 8.24
C ASP A 146 3.30 2.41 9.35
N ARG A 147 3.41 1.93 10.60
CA ARG A 147 3.78 2.74 11.76
C ARG A 147 5.18 3.35 11.68
N LEU A 148 6.11 2.70 10.99
CA LEU A 148 7.49 3.17 10.85
C LEU A 148 7.70 4.24 9.76
N LYS A 149 6.68 4.54 8.93
CA LYS A 149 6.75 5.61 7.91
C LYS A 149 6.88 7.01 8.53
N VAL A 150 6.26 7.22 9.69
CA VAL A 150 6.37 8.44 10.49
C VAL A 150 7.01 8.06 11.82
N PRO A 151 8.35 8.12 11.94
CA PRO A 151 9.04 7.42 13.01
C PRO A 151 9.01 8.19 14.34
N ASP A 152 7.85 8.26 15.00
CA ASP A 152 7.75 8.82 16.35
C ASP A 152 8.56 7.95 17.35
N PRO A 153 9.44 8.55 18.19
CA PRO A 153 10.03 7.96 19.39
C PRO A 153 9.19 6.89 20.10
N ALA A 154 7.92 7.19 20.37
CA ALA A 154 7.01 6.30 21.09
C ALA A 154 6.51 5.14 20.23
N VAL A 155 6.37 5.35 18.92
CA VAL A 155 5.87 4.35 17.97
C VAL A 155 6.93 3.28 17.72
N VAL A 156 8.20 3.67 17.56
CA VAL A 156 9.30 2.72 17.36
C VAL A 156 9.50 1.81 18.58
N ALA A 157 9.46 2.38 19.79
CA ALA A 157 9.55 1.59 21.02
C ALA A 157 8.41 0.57 21.12
N LYS A 158 7.18 0.99 20.77
CA LYS A 158 6.01 0.10 20.77
C LYS A 158 6.13 -1.02 19.73
N VAL A 159 6.68 -0.75 18.55
CA VAL A 159 6.91 -1.78 17.53
C VAL A 159 7.90 -2.82 18.03
N LEU A 160 9.01 -2.41 18.65
CA LEU A 160 10.01 -3.33 19.21
C LEU A 160 9.43 -4.20 20.34
N GLU A 161 8.58 -3.64 21.21
CA GLU A 161 7.86 -4.45 22.21
C GLU A 161 6.90 -5.45 21.58
N GLU A 162 6.15 -5.06 20.55
CA GLU A 162 5.24 -5.95 19.83
C GLU A 162 5.97 -7.08 19.08
N MET A 163 7.25 -6.89 18.72
CA MET A 163 8.07 -7.90 18.03
C MET A 163 8.60 -9.01 18.95
N LYS A 164 8.81 -8.74 20.25
CA LYS A 164 9.33 -9.71 21.23
C LYS A 164 8.67 -11.11 21.19
N PRO A 165 7.33 -11.23 21.20
CA PRO A 165 6.68 -12.54 21.14
C PRO A 165 6.95 -13.31 19.83
N TYR A 166 7.30 -12.64 18.73
CA TYR A 166 7.62 -13.27 17.44
C TYR A 166 9.06 -13.78 17.38
N THR A 167 9.90 -13.37 18.33
CA THR A 167 11.31 -13.74 18.40
C THR A 167 11.63 -14.69 19.55
N GLU A 168 10.65 -15.05 20.40
CA GLU A 168 10.89 -15.91 21.57
C GLU A 168 11.48 -17.28 21.21
N ASN A 169 11.14 -17.81 20.02
CA ASN A 169 11.61 -19.10 19.54
C ASN A 169 12.90 -19.02 18.68
N ASP A 170 13.37 -17.80 18.37
CA ASP A 170 14.55 -17.55 17.56
C ASP A 170 15.57 -16.69 18.34
N THR A 171 16.58 -17.35 18.88
CA THR A 171 17.64 -16.71 19.68
C THR A 171 18.39 -15.61 18.91
N GLU A 172 18.53 -15.73 17.59
CA GLU A 172 19.21 -14.73 16.76
C GLU A 172 18.32 -13.51 16.58
N ALA A 173 17.07 -13.70 16.18
CA ALA A 173 16.11 -12.60 16.06
C ALA A 173 15.82 -11.90 17.40
N SER A 174 15.81 -12.64 18.50
CA SER A 174 15.64 -12.09 19.85
C SER A 174 16.80 -11.16 20.24
N ASN A 175 18.03 -11.58 19.94
CA ASN A 175 19.22 -10.74 20.14
C ASN A 175 19.18 -9.48 19.27
N ASP A 176 18.69 -9.59 18.04
CA ASP A 176 18.55 -8.44 17.13
C ASP A 176 17.51 -7.43 17.64
N VAL A 177 16.36 -7.86 18.16
CA VAL A 177 15.38 -6.97 18.79
C VAL A 177 16.00 -6.23 19.99
N ILE A 178 16.73 -6.94 20.85
CA ILE A 178 17.41 -6.34 22.01
C ILE A 178 18.46 -5.31 21.57
N LEU A 179 19.25 -5.63 20.53
CA LEU A 179 20.26 -4.72 19.99
C LEU A 179 19.61 -3.46 19.39
N LEU A 180 18.48 -3.61 18.69
CA LEU A 180 17.73 -2.49 18.12
C LEU A 180 17.10 -1.60 19.20
N GLU A 181 16.58 -2.18 20.30
CA GLU A 181 16.13 -1.42 21.46
C GLU A 181 17.27 -0.61 22.10
N ALA A 182 18.44 -1.23 22.27
CA ALA A 182 19.61 -0.55 22.82
C ALA A 182 20.07 0.59 21.91
N ASN A 183 20.12 0.36 20.59
CA ASN A 183 20.48 1.38 19.60
C ASN A 183 19.47 2.52 19.55
N TRP A 184 18.17 2.23 19.66
CA TRP A 184 17.11 3.24 19.69
C TRP A 184 17.17 4.09 20.96
N SER A 185 17.36 3.45 22.12
CA SER A 185 17.57 4.15 23.39
C SER A 185 18.83 5.02 23.37
N PHE A 186 19.92 4.52 22.78
CA PHE A 186 21.12 5.30 22.58
C PHE A 186 20.87 6.51 21.67
N PHE A 187 20.17 6.32 20.55
CA PHE A 187 19.79 7.40 19.64
C PHE A 187 18.99 8.50 20.36
N GLN A 188 17.98 8.14 21.15
CA GLN A 188 17.16 9.11 21.90
C GLN A 188 17.95 9.92 22.93
N ASN A 189 18.98 9.31 23.52
CA ASN A 189 19.83 9.96 24.53
C ASN A 189 21.06 10.67 23.93
N THR A 190 21.30 10.51 22.62
CA THR A 190 22.45 11.10 21.94
C THR A 190 22.13 12.53 21.51
N LYS A 191 23.02 13.46 21.86
CA LYS A 191 23.00 14.79 21.25
C LYS A 191 23.76 14.76 19.94
N PHE A 192 23.05 14.99 18.85
CA PHE A 192 23.65 15.11 17.53
C PHE A 192 24.13 16.54 17.28
N GLU A 193 25.34 16.67 16.74
CA GLU A 193 25.89 17.98 16.37
C GLU A 193 25.23 18.55 15.11
N THR A 194 24.64 17.69 14.27
CA THR A 194 23.95 18.08 13.03
C THR A 194 22.67 17.27 12.84
N GLU A 195 21.64 17.92 12.32
CA GLU A 195 20.37 17.29 11.93
C GLU A 195 20.57 16.19 10.88
N LYS A 196 21.57 16.35 10.02
CA LYS A 196 21.94 15.33 9.02
C LYS A 196 22.47 14.05 9.66
N ALA A 197 23.28 14.16 10.72
CA ALA A 197 23.77 13.00 11.46
C ALA A 197 22.65 12.28 12.22
N GLU A 198 21.73 13.06 12.81
CA GLU A 198 20.53 12.55 13.47
C GLU A 198 19.63 11.79 12.50
N SER A 199 19.28 12.40 11.37
CA SER A 199 18.45 11.77 10.34
C SER A 199 19.11 10.52 9.75
N ALA A 200 20.42 10.55 9.49
CA ALA A 200 21.14 9.38 8.98
C ALA A 200 21.14 8.20 9.97
N MET A 201 21.35 8.47 11.27
CA MET A 201 21.33 7.44 12.30
C MET A 201 19.92 6.89 12.53
N ARG A 202 18.89 7.75 12.51
CA ARG A 202 17.49 7.35 12.59
C ARG A 202 17.08 6.45 11.42
N SER A 203 17.40 6.86 10.19
CA SER A 203 17.11 6.09 8.98
C SER A 203 17.81 4.73 9.00
N LYS A 204 19.03 4.66 9.54
CA LYS A 204 19.74 3.39 9.70
C LYS A 204 19.00 2.46 10.65
N ILE A 205 18.62 2.93 11.85
CA ILE A 205 17.91 2.10 12.83
C ILE A 205 16.56 1.62 12.27
N ILE A 206 15.81 2.48 11.58
CA ILE A 206 14.54 2.10 10.95
C ILE A 206 14.76 1.07 9.84
N SER A 207 15.80 1.24 9.02
CA SER A 207 16.16 0.27 7.98
C SER A 207 16.47 -1.10 8.58
N ASP A 208 17.20 -1.14 9.69
CA ASP A 208 17.55 -2.38 10.38
C ASP A 208 16.29 -3.06 10.97
N ILE A 209 15.36 -2.29 11.54
CA ILE A 209 14.05 -2.78 12.01
C ILE A 209 13.24 -3.36 10.84
N LEU A 210 13.16 -2.66 9.70
CA LEU A 210 12.42 -3.12 8.51
C LEU A 210 13.02 -4.40 7.91
N SER A 211 14.35 -4.55 7.97
CA SER A 211 15.05 -5.77 7.58
C SER A 211 14.64 -6.94 8.46
N LEU A 212 14.64 -6.75 9.79
CA LEU A 212 14.23 -7.77 10.75
C LEU A 212 12.75 -8.17 10.58
N ILE A 213 11.86 -7.21 10.37
CA ILE A 213 10.44 -7.48 10.07
C ILE A 213 10.31 -8.38 8.82
N SER A 214 11.12 -8.14 7.80
CA SER A 214 11.08 -8.92 6.56
C SER A 214 11.66 -10.33 6.73
N GLN A 215 12.68 -10.49 7.58
CA GLN A 215 13.21 -11.80 7.96
C GLN A 215 12.17 -12.61 8.74
N LEU A 216 11.53 -12.01 9.75
CA LEU A 216 10.49 -12.66 10.54
C LEU A 216 9.28 -13.08 9.71
N GLU A 217 8.85 -12.22 8.78
CA GLU A 217 7.76 -12.56 7.86
C GLU A 217 8.12 -13.77 6.99
N SER A 218 9.37 -13.83 6.50
CA SER A 218 9.85 -14.95 5.69
C SER A 218 9.94 -16.27 6.49
N SER A 219 10.39 -16.22 7.75
CA SER A 219 10.45 -17.38 8.64
C SER A 219 9.05 -17.87 9.04
N SER A 220 8.10 -16.96 9.27
CA SER A 220 6.70 -17.31 9.60
C SER A 220 5.92 -17.93 8.44
N SER A 221 6.35 -17.72 7.19
CA SER A 221 5.71 -18.27 5.99
C SER A 221 6.13 -19.70 5.65
N VAL A 222 7.15 -20.25 6.31
CA VAL A 222 7.72 -21.59 6.05
C VAL A 222 7.08 -22.67 6.94
N GLU A 223 6.35 -22.30 8.00
CA GLU A 223 5.72 -23.23 8.95
C GLU A 223 4.24 -23.60 8.64
N THR A 224 3.68 -23.17 7.50
CA THR A 224 2.32 -23.55 7.02
C THR A 224 2.34 -24.31 5.71
#